data_AF-A0A7C2C367-F1
#
_entry.id   AF-A0A7C2C367-F1
#
_cell.length_a   1.000
_cell.length_b   1.000
_cell.length_c   1.000
_cell.angle_alpha   90.00
_cell.angle_beta   90.00
_cell.angle_gamma   90.00
#
_symmetry.space_group_name_H-M   'P 1'
#
loop_
_entity.id
_entity.type
_entity.pdbx_description
1 polymer ?
#
loop_
_entity_poly.entity_id
_entity_poly.type
_entity_poly.pdbx_seq_one_letter_code
_entity_poly.pdbx_strand_id
1 'polypeptide(L)' 'FQETTRVLTEAAVKGAVDRLIGLKENVIIGRLIPAGTGFRARQLARLRQAEERLALGEAFGGFEGEPPLPGLDTASS' A
#
# COMPACT_ATOMS: atom_id res chain seq x y z
N PHE A 1 -16.30 1.74 22.44
CA PHE A 1 -17.23 1.10 21.50
C PHE A 1 -18.40 0.53 22.28
N GLN A 2 -19.60 0.49 21.71
CA GLN A 2 -20.80 -0.09 22.32
C GLN A 2 -21.32 -1.23 21.42
N GLU A 3 -22.10 -2.15 21.98
CA GLU A 3 -22.74 -3.28 21.27
C GLU A 3 -21.78 -4.18 20.45
N THR A 4 -20.56 -4.41 20.93
CA THR A 4 -19.47 -5.09 20.20
C THR A 4 -19.87 -6.46 19.63
N THR A 5 -20.60 -7.28 20.40
CA THR A 5 -21.01 -8.62 19.97
C THR A 5 -21.94 -8.58 18.76
N ARG A 6 -22.90 -7.65 18.74
CA ARG A 6 -23.85 -7.52 17.63
C ARG A 6 -23.14 -7.06 16.36
N VAL A 7 -22.26 -6.05 16.48
CA VAL A 7 -21.51 -5.49 15.35
C VAL A 7 -20.59 -6.56 14.72
N LEU A 8 -19.91 -7.37 15.53
CA LEU A 8 -19.05 -8.44 15.03
C LEU A 8 -19.85 -9.57 14.34
N THR A 9 -20.99 -9.97 14.90
CA THR A 9 -21.84 -11.00 14.29
C THR A 9 -22.38 -10.55 12.93
N GLU A 10 -22.90 -9.32 12.82
CA GLU A 10 -23.39 -8.81 11.54
C GLU A 10 -22.28 -8.67 10.50
N ALA A 11 -21.08 -8.23 10.90
CA ALA A 11 -19.92 -8.13 10.01
C ALA A 11 -19.48 -9.51 9.51
N ALA A 12 -19.43 -10.52 10.38
CA ALA A 12 -19.06 -11.90 10.02
C ALA A 12 -20.07 -12.52 9.05
N VAL A 13 -21.38 -12.39 9.33
CA VAL A 13 -22.44 -12.93 8.47
C VAL A 13 -22.45 -12.26 7.09
N LYS A 14 -22.18 -10.95 7.02
CA LYS A 14 -22.11 -10.21 5.76
C LYS A 14 -20.76 -10.36 5.03
N GLY A 15 -19.78 -11.02 5.64
CA GLY A 15 -18.41 -11.09 5.10
C GLY A 15 -17.75 -9.72 4.95
N ALA A 16 -18.04 -8.79 5.86
CA ALA A 16 -17.60 -7.41 5.75
C ALA A 16 -16.07 -7.29 5.87
N VAL A 17 -15.45 -6.62 4.91
CA VAL A 17 -14.00 -6.35 4.90
C VAL A 17 -13.73 -4.92 5.36
N ASP A 18 -12.99 -4.79 6.45
CA ASP A 18 -12.51 -3.49 6.93
C ASP A 18 -11.28 -3.06 6.12
N ARG A 19 -11.39 -1.90 5.46
CA ARG A 19 -10.30 -1.32 4.65
C ARG A 19 -9.34 -0.47 5.48
N LEU A 20 -9.55 -0.36 6.79
CA LEU A 20 -8.69 0.35 7.75
C LEU A 20 -8.40 1.79 7.32
N ILE A 21 -9.43 2.48 6.84
CA ILE A 21 -9.31 3.85 6.33
C ILE A 21 -9.52 4.85 7.48
N GLY A 22 -10.24 4.46 8.53
CA GLY A 22 -10.63 5.32 9.63
C GLY A 22 -9.57 5.49 10.70
N LEU A 23 -9.71 6.57 11.47
CA LEU A 23 -8.88 6.83 12.65
C LEU A 23 -9.01 5.72 13.67
N LYS A 24 -10.25 5.38 14.04
CA LYS A 24 -10.55 4.44 15.12
C LYS A 24 -10.01 3.04 14.84
N GLU A 25 -10.17 2.54 13.62
CA GLU A 25 -9.72 1.21 13.19
C GLU A 25 -8.20 1.11 13.24
N ASN A 26 -7.49 2.13 12.72
CA ASN A 26 -6.03 2.19 12.77
C ASN A 26 -5.49 2.32 14.20
N VAL A 27 -6.19 3.06 15.07
CA VAL A 27 -5.84 3.13 16.51
C VAL A 27 -5.98 1.76 17.18
N ILE A 28 -7.07 1.03 16.91
CA ILE A 28 -7.30 -0.30 17.51
C ILE A 28 -6.22 -1.31 17.09
N ILE A 29 -5.82 -1.29 15.80
CA ILE A 29 -4.82 -2.22 15.27
C ILE A 29 -3.37 -1.77 15.59
N GLY A 30 -3.16 -0.51 15.98
CA GLY A 30 -1.83 0.04 16.22
C GLY A 30 -1.08 0.44 14.94
N ARG A 31 -1.80 0.64 13.83
CA ARG A 31 -1.25 1.17 12.58
C ARG A 31 -1.25 2.69 12.61
N LEU A 32 -0.38 3.33 11.81
CA LEU A 32 -0.37 4.78 11.69
C LEU A 32 -1.76 5.30 11.29
N ILE A 33 -2.28 6.20 12.11
CA ILE A 33 -3.57 6.86 11.90
C ILE A 33 -3.54 7.80 10.69
N PRO A 34 -4.68 8.00 10.01
CA PRO A 34 -4.85 8.94 8.91
C PRO A 34 -4.96 10.40 9.39
N ALA A 35 -4.08 10.81 10.30
CA ALA A 35 -4.10 12.15 10.90
C ALA A 35 -2.70 12.59 11.33
N GLY A 36 -2.53 13.90 11.49
CA GLY A 36 -1.27 14.50 11.96
C GLY A 36 -0.18 14.64 10.88
N THR A 37 0.98 15.11 11.31
CA THR A 37 2.13 15.43 10.42
C THR A 37 2.80 14.17 9.86
N GLY A 38 2.91 13.12 10.67
CA GLY A 38 3.51 11.84 10.26
C GLY A 38 2.73 11.08 9.18
N PHE A 39 1.42 11.37 9.01
CA PHE A 39 0.62 10.82 7.92
C PHE A 39 0.94 11.49 6.58
N ARG A 40 0.99 12.83 6.54
CA ARG A 40 1.28 13.59 5.31
C ARG A 40 2.66 13.28 4.72
N ALA A 41 3.68 13.21 5.56
CA ALA A 41 5.03 12.85 5.11
C ALA A 41 5.09 11.46 4.48
N ARG A 42 4.36 10.49 5.06
CA ARG A 42 4.32 9.11 4.58
C ARG A 42 3.46 8.95 3.32
N GLN A 43 2.37 9.71 3.23
CA GLN A 43 1.56 9.84 2.02
C GLN A 43 2.41 10.37 0.87
N LEU A 44 3.16 11.44 1.10
CA LEU A 44 4.03 12.05 0.10
C LEU A 44 5.14 11.08 -0.35
N ALA A 45 5.76 10.37 0.59
CA ALA A 45 6.75 9.34 0.26
C ALA A 45 6.16 8.22 -0.63
N ARG A 46 4.94 7.76 -0.32
CA ARG A 46 4.24 6.77 -1.15
C ARG A 46 3.93 7.27 -2.55
N LEU A 47 3.49 8.52 -2.69
CA LEU A 47 3.20 9.12 -3.99
C LEU A 47 4.47 9.20 -4.84
N ARG A 48 5.58 9.68 -4.26
CA ARG A 48 6.89 9.71 -4.94
C ARG A 48 7.35 8.32 -5.39
N GLN A 49 7.20 7.31 -4.53
CA GLN A 49 7.51 5.92 -4.89
C GLN A 49 6.61 5.40 -6.00
N ALA A 50 5.32 5.77 -6.01
CA ALA A 50 4.39 5.37 -7.05
C ALA A 50 4.75 6.02 -8.40
N GLU A 51 5.06 7.32 -8.40
CA GLU A 51 5.52 8.06 -9.58
C GLU A 51 6.81 7.47 -10.15
N GLU A 52 7.79 7.16 -9.30
CA GLU A 52 9.05 6.53 -9.72
C GLU A 52 8.83 5.13 -10.32
N ARG A 53 7.94 4.33 -9.72
CA ARG A 53 7.57 3.01 -10.27
C ARG A 53 6.84 3.10 -11.60
N LEU A 54 6.02 4.14 -11.79
CA LEU A 54 5.29 4.36 -13.03
C LEU A 54 6.23 4.86 -14.12
N ALA A 55 7.14 5.78 -13.79
CA ALA A 55 8.18 6.26 -14.70
C ALA A 55 9.13 5.13 -15.13
N LEU A 56 9.50 4.23 -14.21
CA LEU A 56 10.23 3.00 -14.55
C LEU A 56 9.38 2.11 -15.47
N GLY A 57 8.12 1.85 -15.12
CA GLY A 57 7.22 1.02 -15.93
C GLY A 57 6.99 1.56 -17.34
N GLU A 58 6.90 2.88 -17.51
CA GLU A 58 6.78 3.54 -18.80
C GLU A 58 8.10 3.55 -19.59
N ALA A 59 9.24 3.67 -18.92
CA ALA A 59 10.55 3.53 -19.55
C ALA A 59 10.81 2.11 -20.08
N PHE A 60 10.20 1.10 -19.46
CA PHE A 60 10.23 -0.30 -19.91
C PHE A 60 9.05 -0.69 -20.82
N GLY A 61 8.13 0.24 -21.12
CA GLY A 61 6.92 0.03 -21.93
C GLY A 61 7.18 -0.06 -23.43
N GLY A 62 8.17 -0.85 -23.82
CA GLY A 62 8.56 -1.00 -25.22
C GLY A 62 9.26 -2.31 -25.57
N PHE A 63 9.22 -3.37 -24.76
CA PHE A 63 9.49 -4.74 -25.21
C PHE A 63 8.93 -5.72 -24.17
N GLU A 64 8.19 -6.74 -24.60
CA GLU A 64 7.91 -7.90 -23.76
C GLU A 64 9.25 -8.58 -23.43
N GLY A 65 9.77 -8.35 -22.23
CA GLY A 65 11.04 -8.91 -21.79
C GLY A 65 11.44 -8.35 -20.43
N GLU A 66 11.60 -9.24 -19.46
CA GLU A 66 12.00 -8.97 -18.09
C GLU A 66 13.18 -7.98 -17.99
N PRO A 67 13.14 -6.98 -17.08
CA PRO A 67 14.19 -5.96 -17.01
C PRO A 67 15.52 -6.60 -16.56
N PRO A 68 16.67 -6.22 -17.17
CA PRO A 68 17.95 -6.79 -16.80
C PRO A 68 18.34 -6.36 -15.39
N LEU A 69 18.75 -7.34 -14.58
CA LEU A 69 19.24 -7.12 -13.21
C LEU A 69 20.49 -6.23 -13.26
N PRO A 70 20.57 -5.17 -12.42
CA PRO A 70 21.75 -4.33 -12.34
C PRO A 70 22.89 -5.13 -11.68
N GLY A 71 23.93 -5.45 -12.45
CA GLY A 71 25.15 -6.08 -11.95
C GLY A 71 25.58 -7.40 -12.61
N LEU A 72 25.04 -7.75 -13.78
CA LEU A 72 25.70 -8.76 -14.62
C LEU A 72 26.48 -8.08 -15.74
N ASP A 73 27.78 -8.01 -15.51
CA ASP A 73 28.84 -7.79 -16.48
C ASP A 73 28.49 -8.54 -17.77
N THR A 74 28.44 -7.81 -18.88
CA THR A 74 28.47 -8.36 -20.22
C THR A 74 29.81 -9.05 -20.43
N ALA A 75 29.93 -10.29 -19.98
CA ALA A 75 31.03 -11.20 -20.30
C ALA A 75 30.54 -12.18 -21.37
N SER A 76 31.26 -12.22 -22.50
CA SER A 76 31.06 -13.08 -23.70
C SER A 76 29.82 -12.74 -24.52
N SER A 77 29.90 -12.55 -25.85
CA SER A 77 30.89 -12.94 -26.85
C SER A 77 30.80 -12.05 -28.07
#